data_AF-A0A0M3KIB8-F1
#
_entry.id   AF-A0A0M3KIB8-F1
#
_cell.length_a   1.000
_cell.length_b   1.000
_cell.length_c   1.000
_cell.angle_alpha   90.00
_cell.angle_beta   90.00
_cell.angle_gamma   90.00
#
_symmetry.space_group_name_H-M   'P 1'
#
loop_
_entity.id
_entity.type
_entity.pdbx_description
1 polymer ?
#
loop_
_entity_poly.entity_id
_entity_poly.type
_entity_poly.pdbx_seq_one_letter_code
_entity_poly.pdbx_strand_id
1 'polypeptide(L)' 'LAESAMYLAFPCGVVRGALCNIGIPSLVTSSVESLPAVKFHVHVQQKP' A
#
# COMPACT_ATOMS: atom_id res chain seq x y z
N LEU A 1 13.73 1.47 11.58
CA LEU A 1 12.37 1.45 11.00
C LEU A 1 12.28 2.27 9.70
N ALA A 2 12.76 3.52 9.66
CA ALA A 2 12.72 4.36 8.45
C ALA A 2 13.37 3.72 7.22
N GLU A 3 14.53 3.08 7.39
CA GLU A 3 15.22 2.37 6.30
C GLU A 3 14.44 1.16 5.77
N SER A 4 13.56 0.55 6.58
CA SER A 4 12.74 -0.57 6.10
C SER A 4 11.60 -0.13 5.18
N ALA A 5 11.21 1.15 5.21
CA ALA A 5 10.08 1.65 4.43
C ALA A 5 10.34 1.58 2.92
N MET A 6 11.61 1.67 2.49
CA MET A 6 11.97 1.56 1.07
C MET A 6 11.60 0.19 0.47
N TYR A 7 11.67 -0.88 1.27
CA TYR A 7 11.31 -2.23 0.84
C TYR A 7 9.79 -2.42 0.66
N LEU A 8 8.98 -1.50 1.19
CA LEU A 8 7.52 -1.56 1.12
C LEU A 8 6.94 -0.79 -0.06
N ALA A 9 7.72 0.08 -0.71
CA ALA A 9 7.27 0.88 -1.85
C ALA A 9 6.79 0.00 -3.02
N PHE A 10 7.55 -1.05 -3.36
CA PHE A 10 7.18 -1.98 -4.42
C PHE A 10 5.89 -2.76 -4.09
N PRO A 11 5.76 -3.44 -2.92
CA PRO A 11 4.51 -4.06 -2.50
C PRO A 11 3.29 -3.10 -2.49
N CYS A 12 3.45 -1.86 -2.02
CA CYS A 12 2.38 -0.84 -2.09
C CYS A 12 1.91 -0.60 -3.53
N GLY A 13 2.85 -0.50 -4.46
CA GLY A 13 2.57 -0.36 -5.89
C GLY A 13 1.83 -1.57 -6.48
N VAL A 14 2.21 -2.79 -6.08
CA VAL A 14 1.54 -4.03 -6.51
C VAL A 14 0.09 -4.06 -6.05
N VAL A 15 -0.19 -3.78 -4.77
CA VAL A 15 -1.55 -3.74 -4.23
C VAL A 15 -2.38 -2.68 -4.95
N ARG A 16 -1.84 -1.47 -5.13
CA ARG A 16 -2.52 -0.39 -5.88
C ARG A 16 -2.80 -0.80 -7.33
N GLY A 17 -1.84 -1.41 -8.01
CA GLY A 17 -1.97 -1.83 -9.40
C GLY A 17 -3.04 -2.90 -9.59
N ALA A 18 -3.07 -3.90 -8.70
CA ALA A 18 -4.08 -4.95 -8.72
C ALA A 18 -5.51 -4.39 -8.54
N LEU A 19 -5.70 -3.48 -7.59
CA LEU A 19 -6.99 -2.80 -7.36
C LEU A 19 -7.39 -1.93 -8.56
N CYS A 20 -6.44 -1.19 -9.13
CA CYS A 20 -6.68 -0.35 -10.31
C CYS A 20 -7.12 -1.20 -11.52
N ASN A 21 -6.51 -2.37 -11.71
CA ASN A 21 -6.84 -3.28 -12.81
C ASN A 21 -8.29 -3.81 -12.75
N ILE A 22 -8.89 -3.87 -11.56
CA ILE A 22 -10.30 -4.25 -11.37
C ILE A 22 -11.24 -3.04 -11.20
N GLY A 23 -10.76 -1.83 -11.53
CA GLY A 23 -11.56 -0.60 -11.52
C GLY A 23 -11.73 0.06 -10.15
N ILE A 24 -10.91 -0.31 -9.16
CA ILE A 24 -10.90 0.29 -7.82
C ILE A 24 -9.69 1.23 -7.71
N PRO A 25 -9.84 2.54 -7.97
CA PRO A 25 -8.77 3.49 -7.72
C PRO A 25 -8.54 3.61 -6.21
N SER A 26 -7.28 3.46 -5.78
CA SER A 26 -6.93 3.51 -4.36
C SER A 26 -5.57 4.17 -4.12
N LEU A 27 -5.42 4.82 -2.96
CA LEU A 27 -4.13 5.19 -2.39
C LEU A 27 -3.71 4.08 -1.41
N VAL A 28 -2.48 3.58 -1.56
CA VAL A 28 -1.91 2.56 -0.67
C VAL A 28 -0.71 3.15 0.04
N THR A 29 -0.73 3.12 1.38
CA THR A 29 0.40 3.51 2.24
C THR A 29 0.78 2.32 3.13
N SER A 30 1.92 2.42 3.81
CA SER A 30 2.41 1.34 4.67
C SER A 30 3.00 1.84 5.97
N SER A 31 2.85 1.06 7.03
CA SER A 31 3.50 1.26 8.33
C SER A 31 4.15 -0.04 8.81
N VAL A 32 5.33 0.06 9.42
CA VAL A 32 6.00 -1.08 10.07
C VAL A 32 5.60 -1.11 11.53
N GLU A 33 5.00 -2.21 12.00
CA GLU A 33 4.65 -2.35 13.42
C GLU A 33 5.83 -2.87 14.23
N SER A 34 6.29 -4.07 13.88
CA SER A 34 7.48 -4.70 14.45
C SER A 34 8.04 -5.61 13.37
N LEU A 35 9.33 -5.53 13.06
CA LEU A 35 9.87 -6.39 12.00
C LEU A 35 9.72 -7.87 12.39
N PRO A 36 9.23 -8.73 11.48
CA PRO A 36 8.97 -8.50 10.05
C PRO A 36 7.53 -8.07 9.70
N ALA A 37 6.65 -7.86 10.68
CA ALA A 37 5.26 -7.47 10.50
C ALA A 37 5.09 -6.01 10.03
N VAL A 38 4.34 -5.86 8.94
CA VAL A 38 4.00 -4.58 8.30
C VAL A 38 2.51 -4.53 7.98
N LYS A 39 1.94 -3.33 7.95
CA LYS A 39 0.54 -3.09 7.57
C LYS A 39 0.47 -2.21 6.34
N PHE A 40 -0.40 -2.57 5.40
CA PHE A 40 -0.76 -1.77 4.25
C PHE A 40 -2.14 -1.14 4.49
N HIS A 41 -2.20 0.19 4.43
CA HIS A 41 -3.44 0.95 4.56
C HIS A 41 -3.95 1.26 3.15
N VAL A 42 -5.15 0.80 2.84
CA VAL A 42 -5.78 0.98 1.51
C VAL A 42 -6.92 1.97 1.64
N HIS A 43 -6.76 3.13 1.03
CA HIS A 43 -7.79 4.16 0.95
C HIS A 43 -8.41 4.11 -0.45
N VAL A 44 -9.63 3.57 -0.54
CA VAL A 44 -10.39 3.54 -1.80
C VAL A 44 -10.87 4.94 -2.13
N GLN A 45 -10.57 5.42 -3.33
CA GLN A 45 -11.08 6.69 -3.82
C GLN A 45 -12.50 6.48 -4.33
N GLN A 46 -13.47 7.12 -3.68
CA GLN A 46 -14.83 7.17 -4.19
C GLN A 46 -14.86 8.15 -5.37
N LYS A 47 -15.52 7.76 -6.48
CA LYS A 47 -15.80 8.70 -7.56
C LYS A 47 -16.75 9.78 -7.02
N PRO A 48 -16.51 11.07 -7.31
CA PRO A 48 -17.47 12.12 -7.00
C PRO A 48 -18.79 11.92 -7.76
#